data_AF-A0A7C5B0W5-F1
#
_entry.id   AF-A0A7C5B0W5-F1
#
_cell.length_a   1.000
_cell.length_b   1.000
_cell.length_c   1.000
_cell.angle_alpha   90.00
_cell.angle_beta   90.00
_cell.angle_gamma   90.00
#
_symmetry.space_group_name_H-M   'P 1'
#
loop_
_entity.id
_entity.type
_entity.pdbx_description
1 polymer ?
#
loop_
_entity_poly.entity_id
_entity_poly.type
_entity_poly.pdbx_seq_one_letter_code
_entity_poly.pdbx_strand_id
1 'polypeptide(L)'
;MPLDAELGKKMLQLITSRYDDRHWRKPIEKTLSLPQSGVADPIQQQIFMYLKLGLKAYKSRRADPDSWIIGGYATKEVINRAKFQPQLVGASLKQEDVAFLGTDPGEDVTQAWWEEMLVQWFDVPEEEKPAEDKENNTVTDQDSSSTIKTKA
;
A
#
# COMPACT_ATOMS: atom_id res chain seq x y z
N MET A 1 -3.14 8.39 -6.27
CA MET A 1 -2.53 8.91 -5.04
C MET A 1 -2.34 7.72 -4.10
N PRO A 2 -1.28 7.66 -3.26
CA PRO A 2 -1.18 6.58 -2.28
C PRO A 2 -2.44 6.56 -1.41
N LEU A 3 -2.90 5.37 -1.04
CA LEU A 3 -4.07 5.20 -0.19
C LEU A 3 -3.90 6.01 1.08
N ASP A 4 -4.91 6.79 1.42
CA ASP A 4 -4.97 7.48 2.70
C ASP A 4 -5.00 6.47 3.87
N ALA A 5 -4.93 6.99 5.10
CA ALA A 5 -4.89 6.15 6.29
C ALA A 5 -6.18 5.31 6.47
N GLU A 6 -7.32 5.74 5.95
CA GLU A 6 -8.59 5.01 6.11
C GLU A 6 -8.69 3.85 5.13
N LEU A 7 -8.39 4.10 3.86
CA LEU A 7 -8.37 3.10 2.80
C LEU A 7 -7.23 2.11 3.00
N GLY A 8 -6.06 2.57 3.43
CA GLY A 8 -4.93 1.70 3.77
C GLY A 8 -5.28 0.78 4.96
N LYS A 9 -5.98 1.30 5.97
CA LYS A 9 -6.52 0.48 7.08
C LYS A 9 -7.51 -0.57 6.59
N LYS A 10 -8.50 -0.18 5.77
CA LYS A 10 -9.49 -1.13 5.19
C LYS A 10 -8.82 -2.21 4.35
N MET A 11 -7.81 -1.83 3.56
CA MET A 11 -7.02 -2.78 2.77
C MET A 11 -6.27 -3.79 3.66
N LEU A 12 -5.63 -3.33 4.74
CA LEU A 12 -4.98 -4.21 5.71
C LEU A 12 -5.99 -5.12 6.43
N GLN A 13 -7.19 -4.62 6.75
CA GLN A 13 -8.28 -5.40 7.31
C GLN A 13 -8.75 -6.48 6.33
N LEU A 14 -8.90 -6.17 5.04
CA LEU A 14 -9.23 -7.15 4.01
C LEU A 14 -8.20 -8.29 3.97
N ILE A 15 -6.90 -7.94 3.92
CA ILE A 15 -5.80 -8.91 3.86
C ILE A 15 -5.81 -9.84 5.09
N THR A 16 -6.15 -9.32 6.26
CA THR A 16 -6.02 -10.05 7.54
C THR A 16 -7.29 -10.77 7.99
N SER A 17 -8.47 -10.33 7.56
CA SER A 17 -9.76 -10.93 7.95
C SER A 17 -10.29 -11.93 6.92
N ARG A 18 -10.16 -11.63 5.61
CA ARG A 18 -10.77 -12.43 4.53
C ARG A 18 -9.80 -13.34 3.80
N TYR A 19 -8.61 -13.57 4.36
CA TYR A 19 -7.58 -14.40 3.71
C TYR A 19 -8.03 -15.85 3.42
N ASP A 20 -8.80 -16.44 4.33
CA ASP A 20 -9.26 -17.84 4.19
C ASP A 20 -10.36 -17.98 3.12
N ASP A 21 -11.07 -16.89 2.81
CA ASP A 21 -12.14 -16.84 1.82
C ASP A 21 -11.59 -17.04 0.40
N ARG A 22 -12.08 -18.09 -0.27
CA ARG A 22 -11.68 -18.44 -1.64
C ARG A 22 -11.92 -17.31 -2.63
N HIS A 23 -12.97 -16.51 -2.46
CA HIS A 23 -13.30 -15.39 -3.32
C HIS A 23 -12.19 -14.32 -3.28
N TRP A 24 -11.67 -14.03 -2.08
CA TRP A 24 -10.71 -12.97 -1.83
C TRP A 24 -9.24 -13.36 -2.03
N ARG A 25 -8.93 -14.66 -2.18
CA ARG A 25 -7.54 -15.13 -2.36
C ARG A 25 -6.80 -14.44 -3.49
N LYS A 26 -7.39 -14.41 -4.70
CA LYS A 26 -6.74 -13.79 -5.87
C LYS A 26 -6.57 -12.27 -5.67
N PRO A 27 -7.61 -11.53 -5.24
CA PRO A 27 -7.46 -10.13 -4.88
C PRO A 27 -6.33 -9.85 -3.87
N ILE A 28 -6.32 -10.58 -2.75
CA ILE A 28 -5.31 -10.42 -1.70
C ILE A 28 -3.91 -10.74 -2.22
N GLU A 29 -3.75 -11.82 -2.98
CA GLU A 29 -2.45 -12.16 -3.58
C GLU A 29 -1.92 -11.08 -4.53
N LYS A 30 -2.82 -10.48 -5.33
CA LYS A 30 -2.45 -9.35 -6.20
C LYS A 30 -2.09 -8.13 -5.36
N THR A 31 -2.85 -7.78 -4.32
CA THR A 31 -2.51 -6.67 -3.40
C THR A 31 -1.15 -6.89 -2.74
N LEU A 32 -0.85 -8.09 -2.23
CA LEU A 32 0.46 -8.43 -1.65
C LEU A 32 1.61 -8.40 -2.68
N SER A 33 1.31 -8.39 -3.98
CA SER A 33 2.32 -8.22 -5.03
C SER A 33 2.77 -6.78 -5.23
N LEU A 34 1.94 -5.81 -4.84
CA LEU A 34 2.13 -4.39 -5.06
C LEU A 34 3.29 -3.78 -4.25
N PRO A 35 3.88 -2.67 -4.70
CA PRO A 35 4.85 -1.93 -3.90
C PRO A 35 4.18 -1.24 -2.70
N GLN A 36 4.92 -1.09 -1.59
CA GLN A 36 4.42 -0.43 -0.38
C GLN A 36 4.15 1.07 -0.58
N SER A 37 4.71 1.67 -1.64
CA SER A 37 4.56 3.09 -1.97
C SER A 37 3.12 3.51 -2.27
N GLY A 38 2.21 2.56 -2.52
CA GLY A 38 0.78 2.87 -2.68
C GLY A 38 0.01 3.03 -1.38
N VAL A 39 0.66 2.97 -0.22
CA VAL A 39 0.07 3.29 1.08
C VAL A 39 0.73 4.56 1.60
N ALA A 40 -0.04 5.57 2.02
CA ALA A 40 0.53 6.86 2.43
C ALA A 40 1.13 6.80 3.85
N ASP A 41 0.45 6.11 4.77
CA ASP A 41 0.84 6.06 6.17
C ASP A 41 2.07 5.14 6.40
N PRO A 42 3.20 5.66 6.93
CA PRO A 42 4.41 4.88 7.20
C PRO A 42 4.18 3.68 8.11
N ILE A 43 3.27 3.79 9.08
CA ILE A 43 2.92 2.69 9.99
C ILE A 43 2.27 1.55 9.20
N GLN A 44 1.28 1.87 8.37
CA GLN A 44 0.61 0.90 7.52
C GLN A 44 1.54 0.32 6.45
N GLN A 45 2.52 1.08 5.94
CA GLN A 45 3.56 0.54 5.05
C GLN A 45 4.39 -0.56 5.75
N GLN A 46 4.81 -0.35 7.00
CA GLN A 46 5.57 -1.33 7.77
C GLN A 46 4.74 -2.61 7.99
N ILE A 47 3.48 -2.44 8.40
CA ILE A 47 2.54 -3.56 8.57
C ILE A 47 2.34 -4.31 7.25
N PHE A 48 2.11 -3.58 6.16
CA PHE A 48 1.92 -4.16 4.83
C PHE A 48 3.15 -4.94 4.38
N MET A 49 4.37 -4.41 4.59
CA MET A 49 5.61 -5.08 4.20
C MET A 49 5.82 -6.37 5.01
N TYR A 50 5.56 -6.35 6.31
CA TYR A 50 5.62 -7.55 7.16
C TYR A 50 4.66 -8.63 6.66
N LEU A 51 3.39 -8.27 6.42
CA LEU A 51 2.38 -9.18 5.89
C LEU A 51 2.75 -9.68 4.50
N LYS A 52 3.25 -8.80 3.63
CA LYS A 52 3.74 -9.16 2.30
C LYS A 52 4.82 -10.24 2.36
N LEU A 53 5.83 -10.07 3.19
CA LEU A 53 6.91 -11.05 3.33
C LEU A 53 6.41 -12.36 3.96
N GLY A 54 5.67 -12.28 5.06
CA GLY A 54 5.17 -13.45 5.78
C GLY A 54 4.15 -14.28 4.99
N LEU A 55 3.23 -13.62 4.28
CA LEU A 55 2.18 -14.27 3.51
C LEU A 55 2.62 -14.69 2.10
N LYS A 56 3.61 -14.02 1.48
CA LYS A 56 4.21 -14.52 0.22
C LYS A 56 5.16 -15.68 0.45
N ALA A 57 5.93 -15.69 1.53
CA ALA A 57 6.74 -16.85 1.89
C ALA A 57 5.88 -18.12 2.00
N TYR A 58 4.64 -17.97 2.47
CA TYR A 58 3.65 -19.03 2.49
C TYR A 58 3.20 -19.49 1.09
N LYS A 59 3.00 -18.58 0.12
CA LYS A 59 2.67 -18.94 -1.28
C LYS A 59 3.76 -19.80 -1.92
N SER A 60 5.03 -19.53 -1.64
CA SER A 60 6.14 -20.38 -2.11
C SER A 60 6.06 -21.80 -1.57
N ARG A 61 5.46 -21.99 -0.39
CA ARG A 61 5.30 -23.30 0.26
C ARG A 61 3.97 -23.97 -0.06
N ARG A 62 2.94 -23.26 -0.56
CA ARG A 62 1.67 -23.86 -1.05
C ARG A 62 1.87 -24.86 -2.21
N ALA A 63 3.06 -24.92 -2.80
CA ALA A 63 3.45 -25.96 -3.76
C ALA A 63 3.91 -27.25 -3.06
N ASP A 64 4.27 -27.19 -1.78
CA ASP A 64 4.55 -28.33 -0.92
C ASP A 64 3.21 -28.98 -0.50
N PRO A 65 3.17 -30.31 -0.30
CA PRO A 65 1.94 -31.03 0.01
C PRO A 65 1.20 -30.45 1.23
N ASP A 66 -0.14 -30.40 1.14
CA ASP A 66 -1.08 -29.84 2.14
C ASP A 66 -0.83 -30.34 3.59
N SER A 67 -0.13 -31.46 3.77
CA SER A 67 0.28 -32.00 5.07
C SER A 67 1.33 -31.17 5.81
N TRP A 68 2.17 -30.39 5.12
CA TRP A 68 3.19 -29.52 5.76
C TRP A 68 2.64 -28.13 6.08
N ILE A 69 1.51 -27.77 5.47
CA ILE A 69 0.87 -26.46 5.63
C ILE A 69 -0.54 -26.70 6.09
N ILE A 70 -0.65 -27.01 7.39
CA ILE A 70 -1.93 -27.20 8.06
C ILE A 70 -2.80 -25.96 7.74
N GLY A 71 -3.94 -26.18 7.10
CA GLY A 71 -4.76 -25.22 6.35
C GLY A 71 -4.87 -23.80 6.93
N GLY A 72 -4.02 -22.89 6.47
CA GLY A 72 -4.07 -21.46 6.84
C GLY A 72 -3.46 -21.12 8.20
N TYR A 73 -2.87 -22.08 8.92
CA TYR A 73 -2.27 -21.84 10.24
C TYR A 73 -1.07 -20.89 10.19
N ALA A 74 -0.18 -21.04 9.20
CA ALA A 74 0.96 -20.13 9.07
C ALA A 74 0.52 -18.70 8.68
N THR A 75 -0.60 -18.56 7.96
CA THR A 75 -1.20 -17.23 7.69
C THR A 75 -1.76 -16.62 8.97
N LYS A 76 -2.56 -17.38 9.72
CA LYS A 76 -3.11 -16.94 11.01
C LYS A 76 -2.00 -16.60 11.99
N GLU A 77 -0.92 -17.36 12.00
CA GLU A 77 0.24 -17.10 12.83
C GLU A 77 0.92 -15.78 12.48
N VAL A 78 1.18 -15.49 11.20
CA VAL A 78 1.75 -14.20 10.77
C VAL A 78 0.85 -13.04 11.18
N ILE A 79 -0.46 -13.17 10.98
CA ILE A 79 -1.44 -12.14 11.35
C ILE A 79 -1.50 -11.97 12.88
N ASN A 80 -1.50 -13.06 13.63
CA ASN A 80 -1.51 -13.04 15.10
C ASN A 80 -0.22 -12.45 15.66
N ARG A 81 0.94 -12.78 15.09
CA ARG A 81 2.22 -12.17 15.48
C ARG A 81 2.20 -10.66 15.23
N ALA A 82 1.71 -10.22 14.06
CA ALA A 82 1.56 -8.79 13.80
C ALA A 82 0.63 -8.11 14.81
N LYS A 83 -0.45 -8.79 15.22
CA LYS A 83 -1.44 -8.28 16.18
C LYS A 83 -0.94 -8.25 17.63
N PHE A 84 -0.20 -9.27 18.08
CA PHE A 84 0.17 -9.43 19.50
C PHE A 84 1.64 -9.09 19.79
N GLN A 85 2.46 -8.91 18.76
CA GLN A 85 3.88 -8.58 18.87
C GLN A 85 4.26 -7.49 17.86
N PRO A 86 3.67 -6.27 17.95
CA PRO A 86 3.91 -5.17 17.01
C PRO A 86 5.39 -4.81 16.85
N GLN A 87 6.21 -5.03 17.88
CA GLN A 87 7.66 -4.83 17.84
C GLN A 87 8.38 -5.69 16.77
N LEU A 88 7.80 -6.83 16.38
CA LEU A 88 8.34 -7.67 15.30
C LEU A 88 8.00 -7.13 13.90
N VAL A 89 6.96 -6.32 13.80
CA VAL A 89 6.54 -5.63 12.58
C VAL A 89 7.35 -4.35 12.40
N GLY A 90 7.57 -3.61 13.49
CA GLY A 90 8.38 -2.40 13.52
C GLY A 90 8.67 -2.00 14.96
N ALA A 91 9.91 -1.60 15.24
CA ALA A 91 10.37 -1.32 16.61
C ALA A 91 9.61 -0.18 17.30
N SER A 92 9.01 0.73 16.51
CA SER A 92 8.24 1.88 16.99
C SER A 92 6.73 1.63 17.10
N LEU A 93 6.24 0.46 16.66
CA LEU A 93 4.80 0.17 16.61
C LEU A 93 4.25 -0.19 17.99
N LYS A 94 3.08 0.35 18.30
CA LYS A 94 2.34 0.07 19.52
C LYS A 94 1.18 -0.88 19.23
N GLN A 95 0.59 -1.40 20.31
CA GLN A 95 -0.56 -2.28 20.23
C GLN A 95 -1.78 -1.63 19.55
N GLU A 96 -1.95 -0.32 19.74
CA GLU A 96 -3.05 0.47 19.17
C GLU A 96 -2.98 0.53 17.64
N ASP A 97 -1.76 0.59 17.09
CA ASP A 97 -1.49 0.68 15.65
C ASP A 97 -1.86 -0.60 14.90
N VAL A 98 -1.93 -1.74 15.60
CA VAL A 98 -2.22 -3.07 15.02
C VAL A 98 -3.54 -3.68 15.49
N ALA A 99 -4.26 -3.00 16.39
CA ALA A 99 -5.48 -3.53 17.03
C ALA A 99 -6.58 -3.84 16.01
N PHE A 100 -6.62 -3.11 14.89
CA PHE A 100 -7.61 -3.29 13.83
C PHE A 100 -7.38 -4.53 12.95
N LEU A 101 -6.21 -5.16 13.03
CA LEU A 101 -5.88 -6.33 12.21
C LEU A 101 -6.77 -7.53 12.60
N GLY A 102 -7.26 -8.23 11.57
CA GLY A 102 -8.18 -9.36 11.69
C GLY A 102 -9.64 -8.97 11.95
N THR A 103 -9.96 -7.69 12.06
CA THR A 103 -11.35 -7.20 12.07
C THR A 103 -11.85 -7.12 10.64
N ASP A 104 -13.07 -7.62 10.39
CA ASP A 104 -13.68 -7.51 9.06
C ASP A 104 -13.92 -6.04 8.70
N PRO A 105 -13.55 -5.59 7.49
CA PRO A 105 -13.68 -4.20 7.10
C PRO A 105 -15.11 -3.76 6.79
N GLY A 106 -16.09 -4.68 6.73
CA GLY A 106 -17.49 -4.39 6.42
C GLY A 106 -17.93 -4.83 5.03
N GLU A 107 -19.24 -4.82 4.80
CA GLU A 107 -19.87 -5.24 3.54
C GLU A 107 -19.57 -4.28 2.36
N ASP A 108 -19.11 -3.06 2.67
CA ASP A 108 -18.66 -2.06 1.70
C ASP A 108 -17.39 -2.50 0.95
N VAL A 109 -16.58 -3.38 1.54
CA VAL A 109 -15.44 -4.01 0.87
C VAL A 109 -15.95 -5.09 -0.07
N THR A 110 -16.24 -4.67 -1.30
CA THR A 110 -16.67 -5.49 -2.42
C THR A 110 -15.56 -5.64 -3.47
N GLN A 111 -15.76 -6.54 -4.45
CA GLN A 111 -14.86 -6.67 -5.60
C GLN A 111 -14.67 -5.34 -6.34
N ALA A 112 -15.75 -4.57 -6.53
CA ALA A 112 -15.71 -3.25 -7.16
C ALA A 112 -14.88 -2.27 -6.36
N TRP A 113 -15.08 -2.21 -5.03
CA TRP A 113 -14.24 -1.39 -4.15
C TRP A 113 -12.76 -1.76 -4.25
N TRP A 114 -12.43 -3.05 -4.31
CA TRP A 114 -11.04 -3.49 -4.45
C TRP A 114 -10.42 -3.06 -5.79
N GLU A 115 -11.18 -3.09 -6.88
CA GLU A 115 -10.74 -2.61 -8.18
C GLU A 115 -10.51 -1.09 -8.17
N GLU A 116 -11.40 -0.31 -7.56
CA GLU A 116 -11.23 1.13 -7.37
C GLU A 116 -10.00 1.46 -6.52
N MET A 117 -9.81 0.72 -5.42
CA MET A 117 -8.64 0.85 -4.56
C MET A 117 -7.34 0.55 -5.31
N LEU A 118 -7.34 -0.41 -6.25
CA LEU A 118 -6.19 -0.65 -7.13
C LEU A 118 -5.91 0.52 -8.07
N VAL A 119 -6.94 1.14 -8.64
CA VAL A 119 -6.76 2.33 -9.49
C VAL A 119 -6.07 3.43 -8.67
N GLN A 120 -6.57 3.71 -7.47
CA GLN A 120 -5.96 4.71 -6.59
C GLN A 120 -4.51 4.39 -6.24
N TRP A 121 -4.21 3.11 -5.95
CA TRP A 121 -2.85 2.63 -5.63
C TRP A 121 -1.81 2.97 -6.71
N PHE A 122 -2.24 2.97 -7.98
CA PHE A 122 -1.38 3.21 -9.14
C PHE A 122 -1.52 4.59 -9.76
N ASP A 123 -2.53 5.37 -9.37
CA ASP A 123 -2.69 6.73 -9.85
C ASP A 123 -1.49 7.55 -9.35
N VAL A 124 -0.53 7.76 -10.25
CA VAL A 124 0.56 8.73 -10.04
C VAL A 124 -0.12 10.09 -10.15
N PRO A 125 0.01 11.00 -9.17
CA PRO A 125 -0.56 12.32 -9.30
C PRO A 125 -0.02 12.95 -10.58
N GLU A 126 -0.89 13.20 -11.56
CA GLU A 126 -0.63 14.27 -12.52
C GLU A 126 -0.45 15.53 -11.66
N GLU A 127 0.73 16.13 -11.75
CA GLU A 127 1.01 17.41 -11.11
C GLU A 127 -0.07 18.41 -11.55
N GLU A 128 -1.04 18.67 -10.67
CA GLU A 128 -1.85 19.88 -10.73
C GLU A 128 -0.87 21.05 -10.50
N LYS A 129 -0.30 21.56 -11.59
CA LYS A 129 0.46 22.80 -11.59
C LYS A 129 -0.41 23.84 -10.87
N PRO A 130 0.08 24.52 -9.82
CA PRO A 130 -0.64 25.67 -9.31
C PRO A 130 -0.80 26.66 -10.46
N ALA A 131 -2.04 27.05 -10.72
CA ALA A 131 -2.36 28.18 -11.55
C ALA A 131 -1.86 29.47 -10.87
N GLU A 132 -0.57 29.73 -10.98
CA GLU A 132 -0.01 31.08 -11.10
C GLU A 132 0.32 31.21 -12.60
N ASP A 133 -0.27 32.12 -13.36
CA ASP A 133 -0.08 33.54 -13.16
C ASP A 133 -1.34 34.36 -13.49
N LYS A 134 -1.66 35.23 -12.54
CA LYS A 134 -2.47 36.42 -12.78
C LYS A 134 -1.84 37.24 -13.88
N GLU A 135 -2.69 37.77 -14.76
CA GLU A 135 -2.39 38.93 -15.60
C GLU A 135 -1.61 39.98 -14.80
N ASN A 136 -0.36 40.20 -15.14
CA ASN A 136 0.22 41.53 -14.96
C ASN A 136 1.05 41.89 -16.18
N ASN A 137 0.37 42.63 -17.03
CA ASN A 137 0.89 43.36 -18.16
C ASN A 137 1.91 44.42 -17.67
N THR A 138 3.21 44.15 -17.82
CA THR A 138 4.21 45.23 -17.91
C THR A 138 5.24 44.86 -18.97
N VAL A 139 4.98 45.35 -20.17
CA VAL A 139 5.99 45.59 -21.21
C VAL A 139 7.10 46.46 -20.62
N THR A 140 8.34 46.01 -20.65
CA THR A 140 9.48 46.91 -20.76
C THR A 140 10.59 46.21 -21.53
N ASP A 141 10.80 46.69 -22.75
CA ASP A 141 11.94 46.41 -23.62
C ASP A 141 13.28 46.59 -22.90
N GLN A 142 14.19 45.63 -23.07
CA GLN A 142 15.61 45.95 -23.33
C GLN A 142 16.36 44.73 -23.87
N ASP A 143 16.36 44.66 -25.19
CA ASP A 143 17.54 44.65 -26.06
C ASP A 143 18.84 43.97 -25.58
N SER A 144 19.42 43.25 -26.54
CA SER A 144 20.84 43.08 -26.76
C SER A 144 21.62 41.97 -26.04
N SER A 145 21.85 40.93 -26.85
CA SER A 145 23.19 40.59 -27.37
C SER A 145 23.93 39.41 -26.76
N SER A 146 23.98 38.36 -27.58
CA SER A 146 25.13 37.50 -27.93
C SER A 146 26.27 37.31 -26.91
N THR A 147 26.62 36.06 -26.62
CA THR A 147 27.78 35.39 -27.26
C THR A 147 28.05 34.04 -26.60
N ILE A 148 27.94 32.99 -27.42
CA ILE A 148 28.44 31.64 -27.17
C ILE A 148 29.97 31.67 -27.20
N LYS A 149 30.64 31.13 -26.17
CA LYS A 149 32.03 30.66 -26.31
C LYS A 149 32.21 29.29 -25.66
N THR A 150 32.20 28.29 -26.54
CA THR A 150 32.79 26.97 -26.37
C THR A 150 34.33 27.02 -26.39
N LYS A 151 34.93 26.16 -25.55
CA LYS A 151 36.17 25.37 -25.77
C LYS A 151 37.53 26.05 -25.54
N ALA A 152 38.28 25.51 -24.56
CA ALA A 152 39.56 24.83 -24.76
C ALA A 152 39.86 23.98 -23.51
#